data_AF-A0A350W275-F1
#
_entry.id   AF-A0A350W275-F1
#
_cell.length_a   1.000
_cell.length_b   1.000
_cell.length_c   1.000
_cell.angle_alpha   90.00
_cell.angle_beta   90.00
_cell.angle_gamma   90.00
#
_symmetry.space_group_name_H-M   'P 1'
#
loop_
_entity.id
_entity.type
_entity.pdbx_description
1 polymer ?
#
loop_
_entity_poly.entity_id
_entity_poly.type
_entity_poly.pdbx_seq_one_letter_code
_entity_poly.pdbx_strand_id
1 'polypeptide(L)'
;KKRIGLAVSSTFIATPLESILADKPEDVFAKISEIIKEHSVGKIVLGMPLNMDGTESGMTKEVRSFAGEIEKRLQIKVDFADERLTSRDAQSKLALSEKNWRKRKKKIDSAAACLILQNYLDRKK
;
A
#
# COMPACT_ATOMS: atom_id res chain seq x y z
N LYS A 1 -9.33 7.84 12.19
CA LYS A 1 -8.03 7.17 11.91
C LYS A 1 -8.11 6.34 10.64
N LYS A 2 -7.61 6.89 9.53
CA LYS A 2 -7.33 6.10 8.33
C LYS A 2 -5.96 5.43 8.53
N ARG A 3 -5.81 4.21 8.03
CA ARG A 3 -4.57 3.45 8.15
C ARG A 3 -4.16 2.97 6.77
N ILE A 4 -2.86 3.06 6.48
CA ILE A 4 -2.30 2.73 5.18
C ILE A 4 -1.18 1.70 5.42
N GLY A 5 -1.35 0.51 4.85
CA GLY A 5 -0.29 -0.49 4.80
C GLY A 5 0.83 -0.03 3.88
N LEU A 6 2.07 -0.32 4.24
CA LEU A 6 3.23 0.06 3.45
C LEU A 6 4.13 -1.15 3.17
N ALA A 7 4.79 -1.10 2.04
CA ALA A 7 5.83 -2.03 1.64
C ALA A 7 6.84 -1.31 0.76
N VAL A 8 8.07 -1.82 0.73
CA VAL A 8 9.15 -1.36 -0.14
C VAL A 8 9.69 -2.55 -0.91
N SER A 9 10.28 -2.31 -2.07
CA SER A 9 10.94 -3.38 -2.83
C SER A 9 12.42 -3.09 -3.01
N SER A 10 13.23 -4.14 -2.88
CA SER A 10 14.60 -4.13 -3.38
C SER A 10 14.69 -5.13 -4.53
N THR A 11 15.09 -4.66 -5.71
CA THR A 11 15.11 -5.45 -6.94
C THR A 11 13.70 -5.94 -7.33
N PHE A 12 13.35 -7.20 -7.05
CA PHE A 12 12.04 -7.79 -7.39
C PHE A 12 11.33 -8.41 -6.18
N ILE A 13 11.80 -8.11 -4.96
CA ILE A 13 11.25 -8.66 -3.73
C ILE A 13 10.64 -7.52 -2.93
N ALA A 14 9.35 -7.62 -2.63
CA ALA A 14 8.64 -6.71 -1.74
C ALA A 14 8.81 -7.15 -0.28
N THR A 15 9.00 -6.17 0.61
CA THR A 15 9.07 -6.35 2.06
C THR A 15 8.11 -5.39 2.76
N PRO A 16 7.40 -5.84 3.81
CA PRO A 16 6.45 -5.00 4.52
C PRO A 16 7.18 -3.94 5.36
N LEU A 17 6.65 -2.72 5.35
CA LEU A 17 7.05 -1.63 6.24
C LEU A 17 6.00 -1.38 7.32
N GLU A 18 6.32 -0.52 8.28
CA GLU A 18 5.36 -0.12 9.29
C GLU A 18 4.18 0.66 8.68
N SER A 19 2.93 0.22 8.93
CA SER A 19 1.74 0.93 8.44
C SER A 19 1.65 2.35 9.00
N ILE A 20 1.22 3.31 8.20
CA ILE A 20 0.89 4.66 8.66
C ILE A 20 -0.45 4.64 9.38
N LEU A 21 -0.48 5.15 10.61
CA LEU A 21 -1.69 5.56 11.31
C LEU A 21 -1.71 7.09 11.37
N ALA A 22 -2.70 7.70 10.73
CA ALA A 22 -2.82 9.15 10.66
C ALA A 22 -4.27 9.60 10.90
N ASP A 23 -4.41 10.77 11.49
CA ASP A 23 -5.68 11.47 11.65
C ASP A 23 -5.86 12.52 10.55
N LYS A 24 -4.77 13.14 10.08
CA LYS A 24 -4.78 14.16 9.02
C LYS A 24 -4.07 13.67 7.75
N PRO A 25 -4.50 14.10 6.56
CA PRO A 25 -3.81 13.80 5.31
C PRO A 25 -2.34 14.26 5.30
N GLU A 26 -2.05 15.40 5.92
CA GLU A 26 -0.70 16.00 5.98
C GLU A 26 0.31 15.07 6.65
N ASP A 27 -0.10 14.38 7.71
CA ASP A 27 0.74 13.41 8.43
C ASP A 27 1.10 12.21 7.53
N VAL A 28 0.20 11.85 6.60
CA VAL A 28 0.45 10.78 5.63
C VAL A 28 1.51 11.22 4.63
N PHE A 29 1.37 12.41 4.04
CA PHE A 29 2.34 12.92 3.05
C PHE A 29 3.72 13.12 3.66
N ALA A 30 3.81 13.61 4.89
CA ALA A 30 5.08 13.76 5.60
C ALA A 30 5.80 12.41 5.73
N LYS A 31 5.10 11.38 6.22
CA LYS A 31 5.66 10.03 6.36
C LYS A 31 6.05 9.39 5.03
N ILE A 32 5.23 9.56 3.99
CA ILE A 32 5.58 9.05 2.65
C ILE A 32 6.85 9.76 2.16
N SER A 33 6.98 11.08 2.37
CA SER A 33 8.17 11.83 1.99
C SER A 33 9.44 11.36 2.71
N GLU A 34 9.34 11.06 4.00
CA GLU A 34 10.44 10.47 4.78
C GLU A 34 10.88 9.11 4.20
N ILE A 35 9.92 8.22 3.93
CA ILE A 35 10.18 6.88 3.38
C ILE A 35 10.79 6.96 1.98
N ILE A 36 10.32 7.89 1.13
CA ILE A 36 10.88 8.11 -0.20
C ILE A 36 12.37 8.46 -0.09
N LYS A 37 12.74 9.35 0.84
CA LYS A 37 14.12 9.75 1.07
C LYS A 37 14.96 8.62 1.66
N GLU A 38 14.47 7.98 2.71
CA GLU A 38 15.17 6.90 3.42
C GLU A 38 15.49 5.71 2.50
N HIS A 39 14.53 5.30 1.67
CA HIS A 39 14.68 4.14 0.79
C HIS A 39 15.02 4.49 -0.66
N SER A 40 15.26 5.77 -0.97
CA SER A 40 15.52 6.25 -2.33
C SER A 40 14.47 5.76 -3.35
N VAL A 41 13.19 5.89 -2.99
CA VAL A 41 12.07 5.36 -3.78
C VAL A 41 11.88 6.17 -5.05
N GLY A 42 12.00 5.53 -6.22
CA GLY A 42 11.79 6.18 -7.52
C GLY A 42 10.35 6.12 -8.05
N LYS A 43 9.48 5.31 -7.44
CA LYS A 43 8.10 5.10 -7.87
C LYS A 43 7.23 4.60 -6.72
N ILE A 44 5.99 5.08 -6.66
CA ILE A 44 4.96 4.55 -5.76
C ILE A 44 3.99 3.67 -6.54
N VAL A 45 3.54 2.58 -5.91
CA VAL A 45 2.45 1.74 -6.41
C VAL A 45 1.29 1.83 -5.44
N LEU A 46 0.12 2.24 -5.92
CA LEU A 46 -1.12 2.25 -5.14
C LEU A 46 -2.00 1.08 -5.55
N GLY A 47 -2.48 0.34 -4.57
CA GLY A 47 -3.51 -0.67 -4.81
C GLY A 47 -4.85 -0.01 -5.13
N MET A 48 -5.52 -0.54 -6.14
CA MET A 48 -6.83 -0.12 -6.59
C MET A 48 -7.91 -1.06 -6.05
N PRO A 49 -8.81 -0.58 -5.18
CA PRO A 49 -9.93 -1.35 -4.72
C PRO A 49 -10.94 -1.44 -5.86
N LEU A 50 -10.88 -2.54 -6.61
CA LEU A 50 -11.84 -2.86 -7.67
C LEU A 50 -12.85 -3.89 -7.16
N ASN A 51 -14.06 -3.86 -7.72
CA ASN A 51 -15.03 -4.91 -7.50
C ASN A 51 -14.54 -6.24 -8.12
N MET A 52 -15.15 -7.37 -7.74
CA MET A 52 -14.73 -8.69 -8.25
C MET A 52 -14.81 -8.81 -9.77
N ASP A 53 -15.78 -8.16 -10.39
CA ASP A 53 -15.94 -8.06 -11.85
C ASP A 53 -14.95 -7.08 -12.53
N GLY A 54 -14.11 -6.39 -11.76
CA GLY A 54 -13.10 -5.45 -12.23
C GLY A 54 -13.59 -4.01 -12.38
N THR A 55 -14.86 -3.71 -12.05
CA THR A 55 -15.35 -2.33 -12.11
C THR A 55 -14.80 -1.49 -10.94
N GLU A 56 -14.83 -0.17 -11.07
CA GLU A 56 -14.45 0.74 -10.00
C GLU A 56 -15.37 0.59 -8.78
N SER A 57 -14.79 0.61 -7.58
CA SER A 57 -15.53 0.72 -6.32
C SER A 57 -15.73 2.18 -5.94
N GLY A 58 -16.58 2.45 -4.93
CA GLY A 58 -16.74 3.80 -4.38
C GLY A 58 -15.42 4.41 -3.88
N MET A 59 -14.47 3.58 -3.45
CA MET A 59 -13.14 4.02 -2.98
C MET A 59 -12.15 4.28 -4.11
N THR A 60 -12.40 3.80 -5.33
CA THR A 60 -11.49 3.98 -6.46
C THR A 60 -11.25 5.47 -6.76
N LYS A 61 -12.29 6.30 -6.66
CA LYS A 61 -12.17 7.75 -6.85
C LYS A 61 -11.28 8.41 -5.78
N GLU A 62 -11.41 7.99 -4.52
CA GLU A 62 -10.55 8.47 -3.43
C GLU A 62 -9.08 8.12 -3.68
N VAL A 63 -8.80 6.87 -4.09
CA VAL A 63 -7.44 6.42 -4.40
C VAL A 63 -6.85 7.19 -5.57
N ARG A 64 -7.60 7.42 -6.65
CA ARG A 64 -7.15 8.23 -7.79
C ARG A 64 -6.85 9.68 -7.39
N SER A 65 -7.72 10.29 -6.58
CA SER A 65 -7.49 11.65 -6.09
C SER A 65 -6.22 11.73 -5.22
N PHE A 66 -6.03 10.73 -4.36
CA PHE A 66 -4.83 10.64 -3.51
C PHE A 66 -3.55 10.45 -4.33
N ALA A 67 -3.59 9.62 -5.38
CA ALA A 67 -2.51 9.50 -6.37
C ALA A 67 -2.15 10.88 -6.97
N GLY A 68 -3.14 11.63 -7.44
CA GLY A 68 -2.90 12.95 -8.01
C GLY A 68 -2.29 13.94 -7.02
N GLU A 69 -2.63 13.85 -5.73
CA GLU A 69 -1.98 14.65 -4.69
C GLU A 69 -0.54 14.20 -4.42
N ILE A 70 -0.25 12.90 -4.42
CA ILE A 70 1.11 12.36 -4.28
C ILE A 70 1.99 12.87 -5.42
N GLU A 71 1.55 12.74 -6.67
CA GLU A 71 2.33 13.16 -7.83
C GLU A 71 2.61 14.66 -7.79
N LYS A 72 1.61 15.48 -7.43
CA LYS A 72 1.77 16.94 -7.32
C LYS A 72 2.70 17.34 -6.17
N ARG A 73 2.52 16.78 -4.98
CA ARG A 73 3.24 17.21 -3.76
C ARG A 73 4.63 16.61 -3.65
N LEU A 74 4.79 15.36 -4.05
CA LEU A 74 6.02 14.58 -3.85
C LEU A 74 6.83 14.40 -5.14
N GLN A 75 6.30 14.83 -6.30
CA GLN A 75 6.99 14.79 -7.59
C GLN A 75 7.50 13.37 -7.96
N ILE A 76 6.74 12.35 -7.55
CA ILE A 76 7.06 10.93 -7.75
C ILE A 76 5.97 10.30 -8.61
N LYS A 77 6.36 9.41 -9.55
CA LYS A 77 5.39 8.70 -10.38
C LYS A 77 4.58 7.71 -9.56
N VAL A 78 3.28 7.65 -9.82
CA VAL A 78 2.37 6.70 -9.19
C VAL A 78 1.82 5.74 -10.24
N ASP A 79 2.08 4.44 -10.06
CA ASP A 79 1.44 3.38 -10.82
C ASP A 79 0.32 2.74 -9.96
N PHE A 80 -0.63 2.08 -10.62
CA PHE A 80 -1.73 1.39 -9.96
C PHE A 80 -1.60 -0.12 -10.10
N ALA A 81 -1.96 -0.85 -9.04
CA ALA A 81 -1.97 -2.30 -8.99
C ALA A 81 -3.35 -2.83 -8.61
N ASP A 82 -3.75 -3.94 -9.20
CA ASP A 82 -5.03 -4.61 -8.91
C ASP A 82 -4.96 -5.35 -7.56
N GLU A 83 -5.79 -4.95 -6.59
CA GLU A 83 -5.80 -5.54 -5.24
C GLU A 83 -6.57 -6.88 -5.14
N ARG A 84 -7.35 -7.25 -6.17
CA ARG A 84 -8.29 -8.39 -6.12
C ARG A 84 -7.62 -9.73 -5.82
N LEU A 85 -6.34 -9.87 -6.17
CA LEU A 85 -5.58 -11.11 -5.97
C LEU A 85 -5.16 -11.34 -4.50
N THR A 86 -5.49 -10.43 -3.59
CA THR A 86 -5.09 -10.56 -2.18
C THR A 86 -6.31 -10.87 -1.31
N SER A 87 -6.46 -12.14 -0.91
CA SER A 87 -7.53 -12.51 0.02
C SER A 87 -7.15 -12.11 1.45
N ARG A 88 -8.15 -11.74 2.26
CA ARG A 88 -7.96 -11.47 3.69
C ARG A 88 -7.32 -12.64 4.42
N ASP A 89 -7.57 -13.88 3.98
CA ASP A 89 -6.95 -15.07 4.54
C ASP A 89 -5.46 -15.16 4.18
N ALA A 90 -5.06 -14.87 2.95
CA ALA A 90 -3.66 -14.83 2.55
C ALA A 90 -2.89 -13.75 3.32
N GLN A 91 -3.47 -12.56 3.47
CA GLN A 91 -2.90 -11.47 4.26
C GLN A 91 -2.82 -11.84 5.75
N SER A 92 -3.84 -12.51 6.28
CA SER A 92 -3.89 -12.94 7.69
C SER A 92 -2.90 -14.06 7.97
N LYS A 93 -2.64 -14.96 7.01
CA LYS A 93 -1.61 -16.02 7.11
C LYS A 93 -0.23 -15.43 7.37
N LEU A 94 0.11 -14.32 6.70
CA LEU A 94 1.36 -13.59 6.93
C LEU A 94 1.43 -12.91 8.30
N ALA A 95 0.29 -12.74 8.98
CA ALA A 95 0.16 -12.08 10.28
C ALA A 95 -0.13 -13.03 11.47
N LEU A 96 -0.11 -14.36 11.26
CA LEU A 96 -0.61 -15.36 12.23
C LEU A 96 0.11 -15.38 13.58
N SER A 97 1.35 -14.89 13.67
CA SER A 97 2.16 -14.95 14.90
C SER A 97 1.74 -13.96 15.99
N GLU A 98 0.85 -12.99 15.70
CA GLU A 98 0.54 -11.89 16.62
C GLU A 98 -0.77 -12.13 17.40
N LYS A 99 -0.68 -12.33 18.72
CA LYS A 99 -1.85 -12.54 19.59
C LYS A 99 -2.69 -11.28 19.80
N ASN A 100 -2.10 -10.09 19.76
CA ASN A 100 -2.82 -8.84 19.96
C ASN A 100 -3.53 -8.39 18.67
N TRP A 101 -4.87 -8.26 18.71
CA TRP A 101 -5.68 -7.93 17.53
C TRP A 101 -5.28 -6.61 16.85
N ARG A 102 -4.88 -5.58 17.60
CA ARG A 102 -4.50 -4.27 17.04
C ARG A 102 -3.20 -4.39 16.26
N LYS A 103 -2.22 -5.08 16.86
CA LYS A 103 -0.92 -5.37 16.24
C LYS A 103 -1.09 -6.31 15.04
N ARG A 104 -1.99 -7.29 15.13
CA ARG A 104 -2.31 -8.19 14.02
C ARG A 104 -2.91 -7.42 12.84
N LYS A 105 -3.87 -6.53 13.10
CA LYS A 105 -4.46 -5.69 12.05
C LYS A 105 -3.37 -4.85 11.35
N LYS A 106 -2.48 -4.22 12.12
CA LYS A 106 -1.31 -3.48 11.59
C LYS A 106 -0.47 -4.33 10.64
N LYS A 107 -0.18 -5.58 11.03
CA LYS A 107 0.56 -6.55 10.20
C LYS A 107 -0.22 -6.96 8.96
N ILE A 108 -1.53 -7.15 9.05
CA ILE A 108 -2.40 -7.48 7.91
C ILE A 108 -2.36 -6.37 6.87
N ASP A 109 -2.46 -5.10 7.30
CA ASP A 109 -2.43 -3.95 6.38
C ASP A 109 -1.10 -3.88 5.61
N SER A 110 0.05 -4.03 6.29
CA SER A 110 1.36 -4.07 5.63
C SER A 110 1.59 -5.35 4.79
N ALA A 111 1.02 -6.49 5.20
CA ALA A 111 1.06 -7.73 4.43
C ALA A 111 0.27 -7.58 3.12
N ALA A 112 -0.87 -6.89 3.15
CA ALA A 112 -1.63 -6.55 1.95
C ALA A 112 -0.79 -5.70 0.99
N ALA A 113 -0.18 -4.62 1.49
CA ALA A 113 0.70 -3.76 0.68
C ALA A 113 1.87 -4.54 0.06
N CYS A 114 2.48 -5.46 0.81
CA CYS A 114 3.56 -6.32 0.33
C CYS A 114 3.10 -7.24 -0.81
N LEU A 115 1.94 -7.89 -0.67
CA LEU A 115 1.39 -8.77 -1.70
C LEU A 115 1.02 -7.99 -2.98
N ILE A 116 0.42 -6.81 -2.83
CA ILE A 116 0.08 -5.93 -3.95
C ILE A 116 1.35 -5.53 -4.72
N LEU A 117 2.38 -5.08 -4.00
CA LEU A 117 3.65 -4.68 -4.61
C LEU A 117 4.35 -5.85 -5.29
N GLN A 118 4.39 -7.02 -4.65
CA GLN A 118 4.98 -8.22 -5.24
C GLN A 118 4.27 -8.61 -6.55
N ASN A 119 2.94 -8.67 -6.54
CA ASN A 119 2.16 -9.00 -7.73
C ASN A 119 2.41 -8.01 -8.88
N TYR A 120 2.58 -6.73 -8.56
CA TYR A 120 2.91 -5.71 -9.56
C TYR A 120 4.31 -5.89 -10.15
N LEU A 121 5.31 -6.24 -9.31
CA LEU A 121 6.68 -6.51 -9.76
C LEU A 121 6.74 -7.76 -10.63
N ASP A 122 6.04 -8.83 -10.24
CA ASP A 122 6.02 -10.10 -10.97
C ASP A 122 5.43 -9.95 -12.38
N ARG A 123 4.45 -9.05 -12.57
CA ARG A 123 3.87 -8.74 -13.89
C ARG A 123 4.78 -7.91 -14.79
N LYS A 124 5.81 -7.27 -14.24
CA LYS A 124 6.77 -6.43 -14.97
C LYS A 124 8.04 -7.16 -15.37
N LYS A 125 8.19 -8.40 -14.93
CA LYS A 125 9.27 -9.30 -15.33
C LYS A 125 9.04 -9.83 -16.73
#